data_AF-A0A520CR66-F1
#
_entry.id   AF-A0A520CR66-F1
#
_cell.length_a   1.000
_cell.length_b   1.000
_cell.length_c   1.000
_cell.angle_alpha   90.00
_cell.angle_beta   90.00
_cell.angle_gamma   90.00
#
_symmetry.space_group_name_H-M   'P 1'
#
loop_
_entity.id
_entity.type
_entity.pdbx_description
1 polymer ?
#
loop_
_entity_poly.entity_id
_entity_poly.type
_entity_poly.pdbx_seq_one_letter_code
_entity_poly.pdbx_strand_id
1 'polypeptide(L)'
;MKNMIKLSAMLAAFMLLFVGTTQTAKAQQEDVSLQSFYDELSPYGTWIQDPQYGYVWRPDVDQEEFRPYYTNGRWAMTEYGNTWVSNYDWGWAPFHYGRWVYNRYNNWVWMPDTVWGPAWVSWRSGGGNYGWAPLGPSISIGINIGRGGYRVPDMCWNFIPYGNIYSYSYPRYNYGRNRVYIQNTVIINNTYVRNNRTY
;
A
#
# COMPACT_ATOMS: atom_id res chain seq x y z
N MET A 1 63.31 -24.52 -32.91
CA MET A 1 62.06 -25.20 -33.33
C MET A 1 62.02 -26.57 -32.67
N LYS A 2 61.01 -26.81 -31.80
CA LYS A 2 60.33 -28.08 -31.43
C LYS A 2 61.21 -29.33 -31.13
N ASN A 3 61.06 -30.10 -30.05
CA ASN A 3 60.12 -30.20 -28.92
C ASN A 3 60.72 -31.23 -27.91
N MET A 4 60.08 -31.31 -26.73
CA MET A 4 59.93 -32.49 -25.85
C MET A 4 60.91 -32.66 -24.68
N ILE A 5 60.46 -32.30 -23.48
CA ILE A 5 60.68 -33.12 -22.27
C ILE A 5 59.33 -33.31 -21.60
N LYS A 6 58.98 -34.59 -21.37
CA LYS A 6 57.81 -35.02 -20.59
C LYS A 6 58.22 -35.23 -19.12
N LEU A 7 57.17 -35.26 -18.30
CA LEU A 7 57.00 -35.98 -17.02
C LEU A 7 57.24 -35.23 -15.69
N SER A 8 56.13 -35.15 -14.95
CA SER A 8 55.97 -35.50 -13.54
C SER A 8 56.46 -34.54 -12.45
N ALA A 9 55.51 -33.99 -11.69
CA ALA A 9 55.41 -34.23 -10.25
C ALA A 9 54.12 -33.60 -9.69
N MET A 10 53.33 -34.41 -8.97
CA MET A 10 52.29 -33.93 -8.05
C MET A 10 52.94 -33.17 -6.90
N LEU A 11 52.34 -32.03 -6.51
CA LEU A 11 52.41 -31.55 -5.13
C LEU A 11 51.11 -30.82 -4.81
N ALA A 12 50.39 -31.40 -3.86
CA ALA A 12 49.19 -30.85 -3.27
C ALA A 12 49.54 -29.80 -2.20
N ALA A 13 48.69 -28.77 -2.15
CA ALA A 13 48.31 -27.95 -1.00
C ALA A 13 49.37 -26.98 -0.42
N PHE A 14 49.03 -25.68 -0.36
CA PHE A 14 48.36 -25.06 0.80
C PHE A 14 48.11 -23.55 0.56
N MET A 15 46.91 -23.10 0.96
CA MET A 15 46.50 -21.75 1.37
C MET A 15 46.68 -20.53 0.43
N LEU A 16 45.55 -20.06 -0.10
CA LEU A 16 45.21 -18.64 -0.04
C LEU A 16 43.84 -18.50 0.66
N LEU A 17 43.89 -17.93 1.85
CA LEU A 17 42.76 -17.59 2.71
C LEU A 17 41.91 -16.52 2.02
N PHE A 18 40.79 -16.92 1.42
CA PHE A 18 39.63 -16.04 1.36
C PHE A 18 38.76 -16.36 2.57
N VAL A 19 39.04 -15.68 3.68
CA VAL A 19 38.02 -15.47 4.71
C VAL A 19 37.03 -14.50 4.08
N GLY A 20 36.06 -15.04 3.34
CA GLY A 20 34.86 -14.30 3.04
C GLY A 20 34.24 -13.96 4.39
N THR A 21 34.22 -12.68 4.74
CA THR A 21 33.28 -12.21 5.76
C THR A 21 31.91 -12.60 5.22
N THR A 22 31.33 -13.64 5.78
CA THR A 22 29.90 -13.87 5.62
C THR A 22 29.24 -12.66 6.24
N GLN A 23 28.90 -11.70 5.39
CA GLN A 23 28.00 -10.63 5.76
C GLN A 23 26.69 -11.35 6.01
N THR A 24 26.44 -11.69 7.28
CA THR A 24 25.12 -12.13 7.72
C THR A 24 24.20 -10.99 7.34
N ALA A 25 23.54 -11.12 6.20
CA ALA A 25 22.38 -10.33 5.89
C ALA A 25 21.41 -10.67 7.02
N LYS A 26 21.31 -9.76 8.00
CA LYS A 26 20.16 -9.73 8.87
C LYS A 26 19.00 -9.36 7.94
N ALA A 27 18.42 -10.37 7.29
CA ALA A 27 17.03 -10.34 6.90
C ALA A 27 16.23 -10.38 8.20
N GLN A 28 16.34 -9.29 8.96
CA GLN A 28 15.40 -9.01 10.02
C GLN A 28 14.16 -8.61 9.24
N GLN A 29 13.22 -9.54 9.18
CA GLN A 29 11.82 -9.20 9.06
C GLN A 29 11.54 -8.35 10.31
N GLU A 30 11.89 -7.06 10.22
CA GLU A 30 11.67 -6.10 11.29
C GLU A 30 10.16 -5.98 11.38
N ASP A 31 9.58 -6.58 12.42
CA ASP A 31 8.18 -6.36 12.72
C ASP A 31 8.00 -4.85 12.89
N VAL A 32 7.31 -4.25 11.92
CA VAL A 32 7.07 -2.81 11.90
C VAL A 32 6.30 -2.45 13.16
N SER A 33 6.81 -1.48 13.92
CA SER A 33 6.21 -1.06 15.19
C SER A 33 5.48 0.27 15.03
N LEU A 34 4.53 0.55 15.94
CA LEU A 34 3.89 1.87 16.01
C LEU A 34 4.92 3.00 16.23
N GLN A 35 5.98 2.71 17.00
CA GLN A 35 7.05 3.68 17.25
C GLN A 35 7.79 4.04 15.97
N SER A 36 8.07 3.05 15.12
CA SER A 36 8.68 3.27 13.80
C SER A 36 7.83 4.23 12.95
N PHE A 37 6.50 4.07 12.97
CA PHE A 37 5.61 5.02 12.30
C PHE A 37 5.70 6.43 12.89
N TYR A 38 5.69 6.55 14.22
CA TYR A 38 5.78 7.87 14.88
C TYR A 38 7.05 8.60 14.46
N ASP A 39 8.19 7.92 14.49
CA ASP A 39 9.48 8.53 14.21
C ASP A 39 9.64 8.84 12.71
N GLU A 40 9.33 7.89 11.83
CA GLU A 40 9.57 8.03 10.38
C GLU A 40 8.55 8.91 9.66
N LEU A 41 7.33 9.05 10.19
CA LEU A 41 6.29 9.90 9.59
C LEU A 41 6.28 11.34 10.14
N SER A 42 6.95 11.60 11.27
CA SER A 42 7.02 12.94 11.87
C SER A 42 7.55 14.04 10.94
N PRO A 43 8.53 13.79 10.03
CA PRO A 43 9.00 14.81 9.10
C PRO A 43 8.01 15.17 7.97
N TYR A 44 6.97 14.37 7.77
CA TYR A 44 6.10 14.45 6.58
C TYR A 44 4.65 14.82 6.91
N GLY A 45 4.34 15.02 8.19
CA GLY A 45 2.98 15.26 8.65
C GLY A 45 2.90 15.44 10.15
N THR A 46 1.68 15.68 10.61
CA THR A 46 1.39 15.97 12.01
C THR A 46 0.64 14.81 12.65
N TRP A 47 1.12 14.34 13.80
CA TRP A 47 0.37 13.45 14.68
C TRP A 47 -0.64 14.24 15.51
N ILE A 48 -1.90 13.80 15.51
CA ILE A 48 -3.06 14.51 16.06
C ILE A 48 -3.85 13.55 16.94
N GLN A 49 -4.24 14.00 18.13
CA GLN A 49 -5.24 13.31 18.94
C GLN A 49 -6.64 13.65 18.40
N ASP A 50 -7.16 12.83 17.48
CA ASP A 50 -8.52 12.97 16.96
C ASP A 50 -9.53 12.39 17.98
N PRO A 51 -10.57 13.13 18.36
CA PRO A 51 -11.52 12.70 19.39
C PRO A 51 -12.40 11.51 18.97
N GLN A 52 -12.49 11.22 17.67
CA GLN A 52 -13.23 10.07 17.15
C GLN A 52 -12.32 8.88 16.86
N TYR A 53 -11.11 9.14 16.36
CA TYR A 53 -10.23 8.09 15.82
C TYR A 53 -8.96 7.83 16.64
N GLY A 54 -8.75 8.57 17.74
CA GLY A 54 -7.57 8.43 18.59
C GLY A 54 -6.34 9.10 17.98
N TYR A 55 -5.17 8.54 18.22
CA TYR A 55 -3.90 9.12 17.77
C TYR A 55 -3.65 8.78 16.30
N VAL A 56 -3.87 9.77 15.43
CA VAL A 56 -3.83 9.63 13.98
C VAL A 56 -2.75 10.53 13.38
N TRP A 57 -2.32 10.21 12.16
CA TRP A 57 -1.37 11.04 11.42
C TRP A 57 -2.06 11.74 10.25
N ARG A 58 -1.78 13.03 10.06
CA ARG A 58 -2.23 13.81 8.91
C ARG A 58 -1.01 14.21 8.07
N PRO A 59 -0.93 13.82 6.78
CA PRO A 59 0.17 14.25 5.92
C PRO A 59 0.14 15.78 5.70
N ASP A 60 1.31 16.39 5.59
CA ASP A 60 1.47 17.81 5.23
C ASP A 60 1.42 17.99 3.71
N VAL A 61 0.26 17.66 3.16
CA VAL A 61 -0.12 17.83 1.75
C VAL A 61 -1.37 18.69 1.64
N ASP A 62 -1.65 19.20 0.45
CA ASP A 62 -2.93 19.85 0.16
C ASP A 62 -4.08 18.85 0.40
N GLN A 63 -4.88 19.08 1.44
CA GLN A 63 -5.96 18.18 1.86
C GLN A 63 -7.16 18.22 0.90
N GLU A 64 -7.31 19.27 0.10
CA GLU A 64 -8.39 19.38 -0.88
C GLU A 64 -8.08 18.53 -2.13
N GLU A 65 -6.80 18.46 -2.49
CA GLU A 65 -6.33 17.67 -3.64
C GLU A 65 -5.97 16.23 -3.28
N PHE A 66 -5.34 16.00 -2.12
CA PHE A 66 -4.87 14.69 -1.70
C PHE A 66 -6.01 13.69 -1.56
N ARG A 67 -5.80 12.51 -2.15
CA ARG A 67 -6.70 11.36 -1.99
C ARG A 67 -5.92 10.08 -1.81
N PRO A 68 -6.14 9.36 -0.69
CA PRO A 68 -5.53 8.08 -0.50
C PRO A 68 -5.84 7.13 -1.66
N TYR A 69 -4.81 6.42 -2.11
CA TYR A 69 -4.90 5.47 -3.23
C TYR A 69 -5.32 6.11 -4.57
N TYR A 70 -5.07 7.41 -4.78
CA TYR A 70 -5.35 8.06 -6.07
C TYR A 70 -4.31 9.09 -6.46
N THR A 71 -3.94 9.98 -5.54
CA THR A 71 -2.95 11.03 -5.82
C THR A 71 -1.53 10.52 -5.67
N ASN A 72 -0.65 10.94 -6.57
CA ASN A 72 0.79 10.69 -6.54
C ASN A 72 1.16 9.22 -6.30
N GLY A 73 0.59 8.34 -7.12
CA GLY A 73 0.84 6.92 -7.12
C GLY A 73 0.00 6.23 -8.18
N ARG A 74 -0.01 4.90 -8.17
CA ARG A 74 -0.80 4.09 -9.11
C ARG A 74 -1.10 2.72 -8.55
N TRP A 75 -2.14 2.09 -9.08
CA TRP A 75 -2.33 0.66 -8.93
C TRP A 75 -1.33 -0.12 -9.80
N ALA A 76 -0.85 -1.24 -9.27
CA ALA A 76 -0.09 -2.24 -10.00
C ALA A 76 -0.61 -3.64 -9.61
N MET A 77 -0.69 -4.54 -10.59
CA MET A 77 -0.94 -5.94 -10.31
C MET A 77 0.36 -6.60 -9.86
N THR A 78 0.37 -7.19 -8.67
CA THR A 78 1.53 -7.90 -8.09
C THR A 78 1.12 -9.32 -7.70
N GLU A 79 2.05 -10.09 -7.12
CA GLU A 79 1.74 -11.38 -6.47
C GLU A 79 0.76 -11.26 -5.29
N TYR A 80 0.56 -10.04 -4.78
CA TYR A 80 -0.40 -9.69 -3.72
C TYR A 80 -1.73 -9.16 -4.27
N GLY A 81 -1.96 -9.25 -5.58
CA GLY A 81 -3.12 -8.66 -6.25
C GLY A 81 -2.91 -7.18 -6.57
N ASN A 82 -4.00 -6.41 -6.63
CA ASN A 82 -3.92 -4.98 -6.85
C ASN A 82 -3.25 -4.30 -5.64
N THR A 83 -2.02 -3.84 -5.83
CA THR A 83 -1.21 -3.16 -4.83
C THR A 83 -1.09 -1.69 -5.20
N TRP A 84 -1.23 -0.82 -4.20
CA TRP A 84 -0.96 0.60 -4.39
C TRP A 84 0.54 0.86 -4.36
N VAL A 85 1.04 1.55 -5.37
CA VAL A 85 2.43 2.00 -5.46
C VAL A 85 2.43 3.51 -5.32
N SER A 86 2.82 3.98 -4.13
CA SER A 86 2.92 5.41 -3.81
C SER A 86 4.25 5.99 -4.30
N ASN A 87 4.22 7.24 -4.77
CA ASN A 87 5.41 8.04 -5.05
C ASN A 87 5.74 9.03 -3.92
N TYR A 88 4.94 9.06 -2.85
CA TYR A 88 5.32 9.79 -1.62
C TYR A 88 6.40 9.02 -0.86
N ASP A 89 7.41 9.73 -0.36
CA ASP A 89 8.52 9.15 0.43
C ASP A 89 8.01 8.42 1.69
N TRP A 90 6.94 8.94 2.29
CA TRP A 90 6.26 8.36 3.44
C TRP A 90 5.30 7.23 3.09
N GLY A 91 5.04 6.97 1.80
CA GLY A 91 3.95 6.11 1.34
C GLY A 91 4.06 4.63 1.72
N TRP A 92 5.26 4.16 2.08
CA TRP A 92 5.49 2.78 2.48
C TRP A 92 4.65 2.36 3.70
N ALA A 93 4.37 3.29 4.62
CA ALA A 93 3.58 3.01 5.82
C ALA A 93 2.08 3.25 5.59
N PRO A 94 1.59 4.48 5.31
CA PRO A 94 0.17 4.77 5.36
C PRO A 94 -0.69 4.06 4.32
N PHE A 95 -0.11 3.61 3.21
CA PHE A 95 -0.85 2.87 2.19
C PHE A 95 -0.93 1.37 2.46
N HIS A 96 -0.07 0.83 3.34
CA HIS A 96 0.07 -0.60 3.57
C HIS A 96 -0.23 -1.05 5.01
N TYR A 97 -0.14 -0.15 5.98
CA TYR A 97 -0.13 -0.47 7.41
C TYR A 97 -1.16 0.34 8.23
N GLY A 98 -2.45 0.29 7.89
CA GLY A 98 -3.45 1.06 8.64
C GLY A 98 -4.72 1.37 7.86
N ARG A 99 -5.45 2.40 8.30
CA ARG A 99 -6.72 2.82 7.69
C ARG A 99 -6.74 4.32 7.47
N TRP A 100 -7.07 4.74 6.25
CA TRP A 100 -7.38 6.13 5.96
C TRP A 100 -8.83 6.43 6.31
N VAL A 101 -9.05 7.51 7.04
CA VAL A 101 -10.39 8.03 7.36
C VAL A 101 -10.45 9.51 7.00
N TYR A 102 -11.64 9.94 6.58
CA TYR A 102 -11.92 11.36 6.40
C TYR A 102 -12.62 11.85 7.66
N ASN A 103 -11.95 12.69 8.44
CA ASN A 103 -12.46 13.10 9.75
C ASN A 103 -13.46 14.26 9.63
N ARG A 104 -14.12 14.58 10.75
CA ARG A 104 -15.13 15.67 10.81
C ARG A 104 -14.57 17.06 10.53
N TYR A 105 -13.24 17.20 10.48
CA TYR A 105 -12.53 18.44 10.21
C TYR A 105 -12.13 18.56 8.73
N ASN A 106 -12.69 17.71 7.86
CA ASN A 106 -12.43 17.68 6.42
C ASN A 106 -10.98 17.34 6.04
N ASN A 107 -10.29 16.54 6.85
CA ASN A 107 -8.93 16.08 6.57
C ASN A 107 -8.90 14.57 6.32
N TRP A 108 -8.02 14.14 5.41
CA TRP A 108 -7.59 12.76 5.35
C TRP A 108 -6.58 12.52 6.45
N VAL A 109 -6.93 11.63 7.38
CA VAL A 109 -6.05 11.21 8.47
C VAL A 109 -5.92 9.70 8.45
N TRP A 110 -4.77 9.22 8.93
CA TRP A 110 -4.41 7.82 8.91
C TRP A 110 -4.32 7.27 10.33
N MET A 111 -5.00 6.15 10.54
CA MET A 111 -4.95 5.35 11.75
C MET A 111 -3.92 4.24 11.57
N PRO A 112 -2.84 4.18 12.38
CA PRO A 112 -1.80 3.18 12.23
C PRO A 112 -2.28 1.77 12.63
N ASP A 113 -1.77 0.77 11.93
CA ASP A 113 -1.87 -0.67 12.24
C ASP A 113 -0.53 -1.33 11.84
N THR A 114 -0.17 -2.45 12.44
CA THR A 114 1.08 -3.17 12.12
C THR A 114 0.86 -4.29 11.11
N VAL A 115 -0.39 -4.57 10.72
CA VAL A 115 -0.70 -5.56 9.69
C VAL A 115 -0.51 -4.96 8.29
N TRP A 116 0.49 -5.49 7.56
CA TRP A 116 0.72 -5.16 6.16
C TRP A 116 -0.39 -5.70 5.25
N GLY A 117 -0.81 -4.92 4.25
CA GLY A 117 -1.61 -5.35 3.11
C GLY A 117 -1.23 -4.63 1.80
N PRO A 118 -1.59 -5.17 0.63
CA PRO A 118 -1.32 -4.55 -0.67
C PRO A 118 -2.03 -3.20 -0.84
N ALA A 119 -3.20 -3.06 -0.24
CA ALA A 119 -3.93 -1.83 0.02
C ALA A 119 -5.13 -2.17 0.93
N TRP A 120 -5.67 -1.19 1.66
CA TRP A 120 -6.85 -1.37 2.50
C TRP A 120 -8.05 -0.62 1.91
N VAL A 121 -8.61 -1.16 0.82
CA VAL A 121 -9.69 -0.51 0.07
C VAL A 121 -10.89 -1.43 -0.18
N SER A 122 -12.07 -0.83 -0.27
CA SER A 122 -13.25 -1.48 -0.84
C SER A 122 -13.28 -1.21 -2.33
N TRP A 123 -13.51 -2.25 -3.13
CA TRP A 123 -13.60 -2.14 -4.57
C TRP A 123 -15.05 -2.14 -5.06
N ARG A 124 -15.30 -1.47 -6.18
CA ARG A 124 -16.52 -1.53 -6.97
C ARG A 124 -16.23 -1.51 -8.45
N SER A 125 -17.12 -2.11 -9.23
CA SER A 125 -17.04 -2.11 -10.70
C SER A 125 -18.42 -2.06 -11.33
N GLY A 126 -18.51 -1.58 -12.56
CA GLY A 126 -19.75 -1.40 -13.30
C GLY A 126 -19.74 -0.13 -14.14
N GLY A 127 -20.63 -0.04 -15.13
CA GLY A 127 -20.76 1.16 -15.96
C GLY A 127 -19.47 1.60 -16.66
N GLY A 128 -18.54 0.68 -16.96
CA GLY A 128 -17.25 0.98 -17.60
C GLY A 128 -16.15 1.53 -16.68
N ASN A 129 -16.36 1.55 -15.36
CA ASN A 129 -15.46 2.17 -14.41
C ASN A 129 -15.08 1.24 -13.26
N TYR A 130 -13.80 1.28 -12.86
CA TYR A 130 -13.39 0.80 -11.55
C TYR A 130 -13.55 1.93 -10.54
N GLY A 131 -13.97 1.58 -9.33
CA GLY A 131 -13.90 2.49 -8.21
C GLY A 131 -13.38 1.81 -6.96
N TRP A 132 -12.79 2.61 -6.08
CA TRP A 132 -12.29 2.16 -4.80
C TRP A 132 -12.41 3.26 -3.75
N ALA A 133 -12.44 2.87 -2.50
CA ALA A 133 -12.35 3.80 -1.38
C ALA A 133 -11.61 3.16 -0.21
N PRO A 134 -10.92 3.94 0.63
CA PRO A 134 -10.33 3.39 1.85
C PRO A 134 -11.34 2.67 2.72
N LEU A 135 -10.92 1.54 3.30
CA LEU A 135 -11.70 0.85 4.32
C LEU A 135 -11.62 1.64 5.63
N GLY A 136 -12.78 1.81 6.27
CA GLY A 136 -12.86 2.40 7.59
C GLY A 136 -12.33 1.45 8.69
N PRO A 137 -12.09 1.97 9.90
CA PRO A 137 -11.66 1.18 11.04
C PRO A 137 -12.67 0.07 11.38
N SER A 138 -12.15 -1.05 11.89
CA SER A 138 -12.94 -2.25 12.28
C SER A 138 -13.70 -2.96 11.16
N ILE A 139 -13.45 -2.63 9.89
CA ILE A 139 -13.98 -3.36 8.75
C ILE A 139 -12.91 -4.32 8.22
N SER A 140 -13.14 -5.63 8.39
CA SER A 140 -12.39 -6.66 7.68
C SER A 140 -12.99 -6.86 6.29
N ILE A 141 -12.13 -7.21 5.35
CA ILE A 141 -12.54 -7.51 3.97
C ILE A 141 -13.39 -8.79 4.01
N GLY A 142 -14.63 -8.69 3.54
CA GLY A 142 -15.65 -9.74 3.66
C GLY A 142 -16.83 -9.43 4.59
N ILE A 143 -16.84 -8.32 5.34
CA ILE A 143 -18.01 -7.88 6.11
C ILE A 143 -18.84 -6.88 5.29
N ASN A 144 -20.08 -7.27 4.99
CA ASN A 144 -21.17 -6.55 4.31
C ASN A 144 -21.03 -5.03 4.14
N ILE A 145 -20.20 -4.60 3.18
CA ILE A 145 -20.24 -3.24 2.66
C ILE A 145 -21.47 -3.13 1.75
N GLY A 146 -22.41 -2.24 2.11
CA GLY A 146 -23.55 -1.87 1.27
C GLY A 146 -24.89 -2.57 1.52
N ARG A 147 -24.98 -3.61 2.37
CA ARG A 147 -26.26 -4.21 2.80
C ARG A 147 -26.38 -4.22 4.33
N GLY A 148 -26.84 -3.10 4.90
CA GLY A 148 -27.11 -2.96 6.33
C GLY A 148 -25.89 -2.74 7.24
N GLY A 149 -24.68 -2.56 6.68
CA GLY A 149 -23.43 -2.32 7.40
C GLY A 149 -22.80 -0.93 7.14
N TYR A 150 -21.51 -0.79 7.41
CA TYR A 150 -20.75 0.46 7.21
C TYR A 150 -20.82 0.93 5.74
N ARG A 151 -21.31 2.15 5.53
CA ARG A 151 -21.38 2.80 4.22
C ARG A 151 -20.27 3.85 4.12
N VAL A 152 -19.30 3.58 3.26
CA VAL A 152 -18.27 4.56 2.91
C VAL A 152 -18.92 5.81 2.29
N PRO A 153 -18.65 7.03 2.80
CA PRO A 153 -19.19 8.27 2.25
C PRO A 153 -18.90 8.41 0.75
N ASP A 154 -19.85 8.95 -0.01
CA ASP A 154 -19.77 9.05 -1.47
C ASP A 154 -18.51 9.81 -1.93
N MET A 155 -18.07 10.81 -1.17
CA MET A 155 -16.85 11.61 -1.46
C MET A 155 -15.53 10.85 -1.30
N CYS A 156 -15.53 9.74 -0.56
CA CYS A 156 -14.33 8.93 -0.34
C CYS A 156 -14.05 7.99 -1.51
N TRP A 157 -14.98 7.86 -2.45
CA TRP A 157 -14.83 6.98 -3.59
C TRP A 157 -14.05 7.63 -4.73
N ASN A 158 -13.07 6.89 -5.20
CA ASN A 158 -12.31 7.17 -6.39
C ASN A 158 -12.89 6.38 -7.57
N PHE A 159 -12.88 6.97 -8.77
CA PHE A 159 -13.37 6.33 -9.98
C PHE A 159 -12.48 6.66 -11.18
N ILE A 160 -12.23 5.65 -12.01
CA ILE A 160 -11.56 5.79 -13.30
C ILE A 160 -12.15 4.80 -14.31
N PRO A 161 -12.04 5.08 -15.62
CA PRO A 161 -12.34 4.10 -16.66
C PRO A 161 -11.49 2.84 -16.51
N TYR A 162 -12.03 1.68 -16.89
CA TYR A 162 -11.32 0.40 -16.78
C TYR A 162 -9.92 0.40 -17.42
N GLY A 163 -9.79 1.05 -18.59
CA GLY A 163 -8.52 1.13 -19.33
C GLY A 163 -7.41 1.90 -18.60
N ASN A 164 -7.74 2.63 -17.53
CA ASN A 164 -6.80 3.50 -16.85
C ASN A 164 -6.26 2.91 -15.54
N ILE A 165 -6.70 1.73 -15.12
CA ILE A 165 -6.37 1.20 -13.78
C ILE A 165 -4.87 1.12 -13.51
N TYR A 166 -4.08 0.68 -14.49
CA TYR A 166 -2.62 0.57 -14.36
C TYR A 166 -1.85 1.72 -15.03
N SER A 167 -2.52 2.83 -15.35
CA SER A 167 -1.86 4.02 -15.89
C SER A 167 -0.90 4.63 -14.86
N TYR A 168 0.18 5.23 -15.36
CA TYR A 168 1.17 5.94 -14.52
C TYR A 168 0.67 7.28 -13.99
N SER A 169 -0.39 7.83 -14.58
CA SER A 169 -1.01 9.08 -14.17
C SER A 169 -2.52 8.96 -14.31
N TYR A 170 -3.24 9.41 -13.30
CA TYR A 170 -4.69 9.48 -13.33
C TYR A 170 -5.15 10.89 -13.69
N PRO A 171 -6.32 11.02 -14.36
CA PRO A 171 -6.93 12.32 -14.60
C PRO A 171 -7.16 13.07 -13.29
N ARG A 172 -7.33 14.40 -13.37
CA ARG A 172 -7.75 15.18 -12.20
C ARG A 172 -9.05 14.59 -11.64
N TYR A 173 -9.04 14.33 -10.34
CA TYR A 173 -10.18 13.76 -9.67
C TYR A 173 -11.41 14.68 -9.74
N ASN A 174 -12.59 14.12 -9.94
CA ASN A 174 -13.85 14.87 -10.02
C ASN A 174 -14.92 14.27 -9.10
N TYR A 175 -15.11 14.91 -7.94
CA TYR A 175 -16.10 14.52 -6.93
C TYR A 175 -17.55 14.58 -7.43
N GLY A 176 -17.87 15.50 -8.35
CA GLY A 176 -19.24 15.82 -8.76
C GLY A 176 -19.96 14.67 -9.45
N ARG A 177 -19.22 13.64 -9.89
CA ARG A 177 -19.77 12.46 -10.58
C ARG A 177 -19.80 11.20 -9.74
N ASN A 178 -19.30 11.21 -8.51
CA ASN A 178 -19.26 10.01 -7.68
C ASN A 178 -20.64 9.38 -7.58
N ARG A 179 -21.69 10.14 -7.22
CA ARG A 179 -23.05 9.58 -7.08
C ARG A 179 -23.51 8.82 -8.32
N VAL A 180 -23.22 9.32 -9.52
CA VAL A 180 -23.56 8.65 -10.79
C VAL A 180 -22.78 7.35 -10.94
N TYR A 181 -21.48 7.35 -10.67
CA TYR A 181 -20.68 6.12 -10.72
C TYR A 181 -21.12 5.10 -9.67
N ILE A 182 -21.44 5.54 -8.44
CA ILE A 182 -21.93 4.67 -7.36
C ILE A 182 -23.23 3.97 -7.76
N GLN A 183 -24.15 4.68 -8.42
CA GLN A 183 -25.41 4.11 -8.89
C GLN A 183 -25.23 3.10 -10.03
N ASN A 184 -24.16 3.23 -10.81
CA ASN A 184 -23.86 2.37 -11.96
C ASN A 184 -22.82 1.28 -11.66
N THR A 185 -22.40 1.12 -10.41
CA THR A 185 -21.40 0.16 -9.97
C THR A 185 -21.91 -0.68 -8.82
N VAL A 186 -21.35 -1.87 -8.67
CA VAL A 186 -21.60 -2.76 -7.53
C VAL A 186 -20.30 -2.99 -6.78
N ILE A 187 -20.39 -3.14 -5.45
CA ILE A 187 -19.25 -3.57 -4.63
C ILE A 187 -18.78 -4.93 -5.12
N ILE A 188 -17.47 -5.08 -5.30
CA ILE A 188 -16.83 -6.36 -5.62
C ILE A 188 -16.01 -6.81 -4.42
N ASN A 189 -16.34 -7.98 -3.89
CA ASN A 189 -15.57 -8.65 -2.84
C ASN A 189 -14.43 -9.44 -3.49
N ASN A 190 -13.47 -8.74 -4.08
CA ASN A 190 -12.28 -9.37 -4.63
C ASN A 190 -11.20 -9.33 -3.55
N THR A 191 -11.04 -10.45 -2.86
CA THR A 191 -10.24 -10.50 -1.65
C THR A 191 -8.97 -11.30 -1.90
N TYR A 192 -7.81 -10.75 -1.58
CA TYR A 192 -6.55 -11.49 -1.64
C TYR A 192 -6.33 -12.21 -0.31
N VAL A 193 -6.24 -13.55 -0.33
CA VAL A 193 -6.03 -14.35 0.89
C VAL A 193 -4.60 -14.88 0.93
N ARG A 194 -3.81 -14.47 1.94
CA ARG A 194 -2.47 -15.01 2.21
C ARG A 194 -2.29 -15.25 3.70
N ASN A 195 -1.74 -16.40 4.08
CA ASN A 195 -1.51 -16.79 5.48
C ASN A 195 -2.77 -16.62 6.37
N ASN A 196 -3.92 -17.03 5.86
CA ASN A 196 -5.23 -16.91 6.53
C ASN A 196 -5.68 -15.46 6.83
N ARG A 197 -5.07 -14.45 6.18
CA ARG A 197 -5.48 -13.04 6.22
C ARG A 197 -6.06 -12.63 4.87
N THR A 198 -7.16 -11.88 4.93
CA THR A 198 -7.94 -11.44 3.77
C THR A 198 -7.71 -9.94 3.57
N TYR A 199 -7.25 -9.59 2.38
CA TYR A 199 -6.85 -8.27 1.91
C TYR A 199 -7.67 -7.81 0.70
#